data_AF-A0A4V2LZ77-F1
#
_entry.id   AF-A0A4V2LZ77-F1
#
_cell.length_a   1.000
_cell.length_b   1.000
_cell.length_c   1.000
_cell.angle_alpha   90.00
_cell.angle_beta   90.00
_cell.angle_gamma   90.00
#
_symmetry.space_group_name_H-M   'P 1'
#
loop_
_entity.id
_entity.type
_entity.pdbx_description
1 polymer ?
#
loop_
_entity_poly.entity_id
_entity_poly.type
_entity_poly.pdbx_seq_one_letter_code
_entity_poly.pdbx_strand_id
1 'polypeptide(L)'
;MRHRIMLAGLLFCSALSWAEQDYTPRAQALPQDDTANFLRDPALLTSQDVNLRGERFFNAWTSKSNERERIKADLYLLGVLDTTEGTVWCSYRRLKSITLHEIVYRYFRDLPPERLKQERASRLIIEAMTQHHGDCEKSQPSRNK
;
A
#
# COMPACT_ATOMS: atom_id res chain seq x y z
N MET A 1 29.77 7.28 -81.71
CA MET A 1 28.60 6.64 -81.06
C MET A 1 28.79 6.82 -79.56
N ARG A 2 28.24 7.86 -78.94
CA ARG A 2 26.91 7.93 -78.30
C ARG A 2 26.74 6.93 -77.13
N HIS A 3 26.72 7.54 -75.93
CA HIS A 3 26.22 7.06 -74.62
C HIS A 3 27.13 6.03 -73.90
N ARG A 4 27.44 6.20 -72.62
CA ARG A 4 26.51 6.45 -71.50
C ARG A 4 27.14 7.25 -70.37
N ILE A 5 26.36 8.20 -69.86
CA ILE A 5 26.56 8.86 -68.57
C ILE A 5 26.19 7.84 -67.48
N MET A 6 27.05 7.68 -66.48
CA MET A 6 26.67 7.14 -65.16
C MET A 6 27.19 8.13 -64.12
N LEU A 7 26.28 8.92 -63.58
CA LEU A 7 26.49 9.73 -62.39
C LEU A 7 26.75 8.81 -61.21
N ALA A 8 27.99 8.81 -60.71
CA ALA A 8 28.34 8.29 -59.40
C ALA A 8 28.82 9.47 -58.56
N GLY A 9 27.93 10.06 -57.77
CA GLY A 9 28.23 11.15 -56.85
C GLY A 9 27.43 10.95 -55.57
N LEU A 10 28.12 10.56 -54.50
CA LEU A 10 27.57 10.19 -53.21
C LEU A 10 26.77 11.34 -52.56
N LEU A 11 25.48 11.12 -52.36
CA LEU A 11 24.68 11.85 -51.36
C LEU A 11 24.85 11.13 -50.02
N PHE A 12 25.89 11.50 -49.26
CA PHE A 12 26.06 11.07 -47.87
C PHE A 12 25.40 12.11 -46.95
N CYS A 13 24.06 12.10 -46.93
CA CYS A 13 23.26 12.78 -45.91
C CYS A 13 22.22 11.79 -45.37
N SER A 14 22.69 10.77 -44.65
CA SER A 14 21.82 10.00 -43.77
C SER A 14 21.80 10.67 -42.40
N ALA A 15 20.64 11.24 -42.10
CA ALA A 15 20.30 11.96 -40.89
C ALA A 15 20.63 11.15 -39.62
N LEU A 16 21.18 11.84 -38.62
CA LEU A 16 21.11 11.41 -37.22
C LEU A 16 19.65 11.48 -36.79
N SER A 17 18.89 10.42 -37.05
CA SER A 17 17.61 10.19 -36.39
C SER A 17 17.92 9.79 -34.95
N TRP A 18 17.88 10.76 -34.04
CA TRP A 18 17.75 10.49 -32.63
C TRP A 18 16.38 9.85 -32.44
N ALA A 19 16.34 8.53 -32.32
CA ALA A 19 15.18 7.87 -31.75
C ALA A 19 15.09 8.36 -30.30
N GLU A 20 14.07 9.14 -29.98
CA GLU A 20 13.60 9.31 -28.61
C GLU A 20 13.25 7.91 -28.11
N GLN A 21 14.20 7.28 -27.43
CA GLN A 21 13.90 6.11 -26.62
C GLN A 21 12.99 6.61 -25.51
N ASP A 22 11.70 6.30 -25.61
CA ASP A 22 10.76 6.32 -24.50
C ASP A 22 11.29 5.37 -23.41
N TYR A 23 12.27 5.84 -22.64
CA TYR A 23 12.73 5.23 -21.41
C TYR A 23 11.70 5.57 -20.33
N THR A 24 10.50 5.05 -20.47
CA THR A 24 9.69 4.74 -19.30
C THR A 24 10.05 3.31 -18.92
N PRO A 25 10.80 3.07 -17.83
CA PRO A 25 10.98 1.72 -17.34
C PRO A 25 9.59 1.19 -16.96
N ARG A 26 9.02 0.33 -17.81
CA ARG A 26 7.80 -0.40 -17.51
C ARG A 26 8.13 -1.24 -16.28
N ALA A 27 7.62 -0.83 -15.12
CA ALA A 27 7.71 -1.63 -13.91
C ALA A 27 7.13 -3.00 -14.24
N GLN A 28 7.99 -4.01 -14.32
CA GLN A 28 7.54 -5.39 -14.44
C GLN A 28 6.73 -5.65 -13.18
N ALA A 29 5.46 -6.03 -13.35
CA ALA A 29 4.66 -6.46 -12.22
C ALA A 29 5.44 -7.59 -11.54
N LEU A 30 5.85 -7.36 -10.29
CA LEU A 30 6.57 -8.37 -9.55
C LEU A 30 5.70 -9.63 -9.50
N PRO A 31 6.27 -10.86 -9.60
CA PRO A 31 5.55 -12.09 -10.01
C PRO A 31 4.39 -12.60 -9.11
N GLN A 32 3.81 -11.77 -8.25
CA GLN A 32 2.80 -12.15 -7.27
C GLN A 32 1.67 -11.11 -7.07
N ASP A 33 1.80 -9.89 -7.61
CA ASP A 33 0.77 -8.83 -7.52
C ASP A 33 0.02 -8.60 -8.85
N ASP A 34 0.18 -9.51 -9.81
CA ASP A 34 -0.60 -9.44 -11.03
C ASP A 34 -2.07 -9.73 -10.74
N THR A 35 -2.83 -8.65 -10.59
CA THR A 35 -4.29 -8.70 -10.42
C THR A 35 -5.00 -9.33 -11.63
N ALA A 36 -4.31 -9.57 -12.75
CA ALA A 36 -4.86 -10.23 -13.93
C ALA A 36 -4.96 -11.77 -13.81
N ASN A 37 -4.30 -12.41 -12.83
CA ASN A 37 -4.44 -13.85 -12.62
C ASN A 37 -5.62 -14.19 -11.70
N PHE A 38 -6.58 -14.96 -12.22
CA PHE A 38 -7.75 -15.45 -11.46
C PHE A 38 -7.38 -16.49 -10.39
N LEU A 39 -6.34 -17.29 -10.64
CA LEU A 39 -5.77 -18.23 -9.67
C LEU A 39 -4.78 -17.47 -8.78
N ARG A 40 -5.30 -16.87 -7.71
CA ARG A 40 -4.49 -16.15 -6.71
C ARG A 40 -4.06 -17.11 -5.61
N ASP A 41 -2.88 -16.86 -5.06
CA ASP A 41 -2.41 -17.55 -3.86
C ASP A 41 -3.26 -17.11 -2.65
N PRO A 42 -4.07 -18.00 -2.06
CA PRO A 42 -4.94 -17.65 -0.93
C PRO A 42 -4.15 -17.36 0.35
N ALA A 43 -2.84 -17.60 0.39
CA ALA A 43 -2.00 -17.29 1.54
C ALA A 43 -1.60 -15.81 1.61
N LEU A 44 -1.81 -15.02 0.55
CA LEU A 44 -1.36 -13.63 0.46
C LEU A 44 -2.49 -12.64 0.69
N LEU A 45 -2.16 -11.48 1.24
CA LEU A 45 -3.06 -10.34 1.32
C LEU A 45 -3.24 -9.70 -0.05
N THR A 46 -4.50 -9.35 -0.32
CA THR A 46 -4.97 -8.71 -1.54
C THR A 46 -6.07 -7.71 -1.21
N SER A 47 -6.42 -6.87 -2.18
CA SER A 47 -7.57 -5.96 -2.08
C SER A 47 -8.92 -6.68 -2.00
N GLN A 48 -8.97 -7.99 -2.27
CA GLN A 48 -10.19 -8.79 -2.26
C GLN A 48 -10.46 -9.45 -0.90
N ASP A 49 -9.54 -9.32 0.07
CA ASP A 49 -9.71 -9.82 1.44
C ASP A 49 -10.71 -8.96 2.25
N VAL A 50 -11.94 -8.86 1.75
CA VAL A 50 -13.05 -8.24 2.47
C VAL A 50 -13.32 -9.02 3.75
N ASN A 51 -13.75 -8.31 4.80
CA ASN A 51 -13.95 -8.92 6.12
C ASN A 51 -12.66 -9.58 6.68
N LEU A 52 -11.49 -8.99 6.39
CA LEU A 52 -10.17 -9.45 6.85
C LEU A 52 -10.19 -9.77 8.35
N ARG A 53 -9.88 -11.02 8.71
CA ARG A 53 -9.81 -11.49 10.10
C ARG A 53 -8.59 -10.93 10.82
N GLY A 54 -8.72 -10.74 12.13
CA GLY A 54 -7.63 -10.27 12.99
C GLY A 54 -6.37 -11.13 12.88
N GLU A 55 -6.52 -12.45 12.89
CA GLU A 55 -5.41 -13.41 12.78
C GLU A 55 -4.65 -13.26 11.46
N ARG A 56 -5.35 -13.18 10.33
CA ARG A 56 -4.73 -13.05 9.00
C ARG A 56 -3.99 -11.72 8.87
N PHE A 57 -4.59 -10.62 9.32
CA PHE A 57 -3.93 -9.32 9.38
C PHE A 57 -2.67 -9.39 10.24
N PHE A 58 -2.77 -9.91 11.46
CA PHE A 58 -1.66 -9.90 12.42
C PHE A 58 -0.48 -10.76 11.96
N ASN A 59 -0.76 -11.93 11.36
CA ASN A 59 0.26 -12.79 10.78
C ASN A 59 0.99 -12.12 9.61
N ALA A 60 0.27 -11.44 8.71
CA ALA A 60 0.86 -10.70 7.61
C ALA A 60 1.69 -9.51 8.11
N TRP A 61 1.15 -8.73 9.05
CA TRP A 61 1.77 -7.53 9.61
C TRP A 61 3.07 -7.83 10.37
N THR A 62 3.13 -8.98 11.06
CA THR A 62 4.30 -9.41 11.83
C THR A 62 5.23 -10.37 11.07
N SER A 63 4.98 -10.58 9.77
CA SER A 63 5.73 -11.54 8.96
C SER A 63 7.21 -11.18 8.83
N LYS A 64 8.10 -12.04 9.32
CA LYS A 64 9.56 -11.83 9.22
C LYS A 64 10.12 -12.14 7.85
N SER A 65 9.48 -13.05 7.11
CA SER A 65 9.98 -13.56 5.82
C SER A 65 9.33 -12.91 4.61
N ASN A 66 8.23 -12.18 4.79
CA ASN A 66 7.49 -11.58 3.68
C ASN A 66 7.25 -10.08 3.90
N GLU A 67 8.22 -9.27 3.47
CA GLU A 67 8.14 -7.80 3.56
C GLU A 67 6.94 -7.23 2.79
N ARG A 68 6.59 -7.82 1.64
CA ARG A 68 5.45 -7.36 0.86
C ARG A 68 4.15 -7.49 1.66
N GLU A 69 3.95 -8.62 2.33
CA GLU A 69 2.76 -8.85 3.16
C GLU A 69 2.71 -7.89 4.34
N ARG A 70 3.87 -7.59 4.96
CA ARG A 70 3.93 -6.55 6.01
C ARG A 70 3.50 -5.19 5.48
N ILE A 71 4.05 -4.76 4.34
CA ILE A 71 3.73 -3.46 3.72
C ILE A 71 2.23 -3.40 3.37
N LYS A 72 1.65 -4.48 2.83
CA LYS A 72 0.21 -4.56 2.54
C LYS A 72 -0.63 -4.42 3.82
N ALA A 73 -0.23 -5.09 4.90
CA ALA A 73 -0.89 -4.97 6.19
C ALA A 73 -0.72 -3.57 6.80
N ASP A 74 0.46 -2.94 6.68
CA ASP A 74 0.69 -1.54 7.09
C ASP A 74 -0.23 -0.58 6.34
N LEU A 75 -0.41 -0.77 5.03
CA LEU A 75 -1.33 0.04 4.23
C LEU A 75 -2.80 -0.19 4.63
N TYR A 76 -3.18 -1.42 4.96
CA TYR A 76 -4.50 -1.71 5.52
C TYR A 76 -4.71 -0.99 6.86
N LEU A 77 -3.72 -1.05 7.77
CA LEU A 77 -3.75 -0.35 9.04
C LEU A 77 -3.91 1.16 8.83
N LEU A 78 -3.09 1.76 7.95
CA LEU A 78 -3.18 3.17 7.60
C LEU A 78 -4.59 3.54 7.12
N GLY A 79 -5.19 2.75 6.24
CA GLY A 79 -6.56 2.99 5.78
C GLY A 79 -7.61 2.94 6.90
N VAL A 80 -7.47 2.02 7.86
CA VAL A 80 -8.36 2.00 9.05
C VAL A 80 -8.13 3.22 9.92
N LEU A 81 -6.88 3.61 10.17
CA LEU A 81 -6.56 4.78 10.98
C LEU A 81 -7.10 6.07 10.32
N ASP A 82 -6.90 6.28 9.02
CA ASP A 82 -7.35 7.47 8.29
C ASP A 82 -8.88 7.61 8.23
N THR A 83 -9.60 6.48 8.22
CA THR A 83 -11.08 6.50 8.19
C THR A 83 -11.71 6.69 9.57
N THR A 84 -10.92 6.56 10.65
CA THR A 84 -11.42 6.51 12.03
C THR A 84 -10.85 7.61 12.92
N GLU A 85 -9.72 8.21 12.55
CA GLU A 85 -9.16 9.37 13.21
C GLU A 85 -10.14 10.54 13.18
N GLY A 86 -10.19 11.31 14.27
CA GLY A 86 -11.09 12.45 14.41
C GLY A 86 -12.55 12.07 14.71
N THR A 87 -12.89 10.78 14.66
CA THR A 87 -14.26 10.29 14.92
C THR A 87 -14.34 9.42 16.17
N VAL A 88 -13.62 8.30 16.21
CA VAL A 88 -13.66 7.31 17.30
C VAL A 88 -12.38 7.27 18.14
N TRP A 89 -11.33 7.97 17.67
CA TRP A 89 -10.10 8.24 18.41
C TRP A 89 -9.42 9.50 17.85
N CYS A 90 -8.63 10.18 18.68
CA CYS A 90 -7.95 11.41 18.30
C CYS A 90 -6.53 11.44 18.86
N SER A 91 -5.50 11.94 18.19
CA SER A 91 -5.43 12.45 16.82
C SER A 91 -3.98 12.22 16.32
N TYR A 92 -3.78 12.22 15.01
CA TYR A 92 -2.44 12.23 14.42
C TYR A 92 -1.57 13.40 14.91
N ARG A 93 -2.16 14.50 15.36
CA ARG A 93 -1.43 15.63 15.96
C ARG A 93 -0.79 15.28 17.31
N ARG A 94 -1.32 14.29 18.02
CA ARG A 94 -0.87 13.90 19.38
C ARG A 94 0.07 12.69 19.36
N LEU A 95 -0.04 11.83 18.34
CA LEU A 95 0.62 10.53 18.31
C LEU A 95 1.49 10.40 17.06
N LYS A 96 2.73 9.97 17.27
CA LYS A 96 3.62 9.61 16.15
C LYS A 96 3.13 8.31 15.52
N SER A 97 3.39 8.12 14.23
CA SER A 97 3.04 6.89 13.50
C SER A 97 3.54 5.63 14.21
N ILE A 98 4.78 5.64 14.72
CA ILE A 98 5.35 4.51 15.47
C ILE A 98 4.57 4.20 16.76
N THR A 99 4.05 5.22 17.44
CA THR A 99 3.23 5.05 18.65
C THR A 99 1.90 4.38 18.30
N LEU A 100 1.29 4.73 17.17
CA LEU A 100 0.07 4.08 16.68
C LEU A 100 0.31 2.59 16.41
N HIS A 101 1.43 2.27 15.76
CA HIS A 101 1.83 0.89 15.49
C HIS A 101 2.04 0.12 16.80
N GLU A 102 2.72 0.72 17.77
CA GLU A 102 2.95 0.08 19.07
C GLU A 102 1.65 -0.20 19.83
N ILE A 103 0.71 0.75 19.85
CA ILE A 103 -0.60 0.59 20.49
C ILE A 103 -1.34 -0.61 19.88
N VAL A 104 -1.46 -0.63 18.54
CA VAL A 104 -2.17 -1.69 17.84
C VAL A 104 -1.46 -3.03 18.02
N TYR A 105 -0.12 -3.05 17.92
CA TYR A 105 0.66 -4.28 18.12
C TYR A 105 0.47 -4.87 19.52
N ARG A 106 0.60 -4.04 20.57
CA ARG A 106 0.41 -4.49 21.96
C ARG A 106 -0.99 -5.05 22.16
N TYR A 107 -2.00 -4.33 21.67
CA TYR A 107 -3.39 -4.79 21.75
C TYR A 107 -3.60 -6.14 21.06
N PHE A 108 -3.16 -6.30 19.82
CA PHE A 108 -3.31 -7.57 19.08
C PHE A 108 -2.55 -8.73 19.72
N ARG A 109 -1.34 -8.49 20.24
CA ARG A 109 -0.53 -9.49 20.94
C ARG A 109 -1.24 -10.01 22.20
N ASP A 110 -1.97 -9.15 22.90
CA ASP A 110 -2.59 -9.46 24.18
C ASP A 110 -4.03 -10.02 24.03
N LEU A 111 -4.57 -10.07 22.80
CA LEU A 111 -5.89 -10.65 22.51
C LEU A 111 -5.89 -12.18 22.66
N PRO A 112 -7.00 -12.77 23.15
CA PRO A 112 -7.24 -14.20 23.04
C PRO A 112 -7.23 -14.67 21.56
N PRO A 113 -6.63 -15.82 21.24
CA PRO A 113 -6.59 -16.36 19.87
C PRO A 113 -7.98 -16.50 19.23
N GLU A 114 -9.00 -16.81 20.02
CA GLU A 114 -10.38 -16.95 19.57
C GLU A 114 -10.92 -15.63 18.98
N ARG A 115 -10.60 -14.49 19.61
CA ARG A 115 -11.00 -13.18 19.13
C ARG A 115 -10.31 -12.86 17.80
N LEU A 116 -9.01 -13.15 17.68
CA LEU A 116 -8.26 -12.95 16.43
C LEU A 116 -8.86 -13.73 15.26
N LYS A 117 -9.31 -14.96 15.50
CA LYS A 117 -9.94 -15.83 14.49
C LYS A 117 -11.35 -15.38 14.09
N GLN A 118 -12.13 -14.90 15.06
CA GLN A 118 -13.54 -14.60 14.87
C GLN A 118 -13.82 -13.16 14.43
N GLU A 119 -12.97 -12.21 14.78
CA GLU A 119 -13.26 -10.79 14.62
C GLU A 119 -12.55 -10.18 13.42
N ARG A 120 -13.13 -9.10 12.90
CA ARG A 120 -12.52 -8.29 11.84
C ARG A 120 -11.32 -7.52 12.37
N ALA A 121 -10.23 -7.50 11.60
CA ALA A 121 -9.04 -6.72 11.89
C ALA A 121 -9.38 -5.24 12.09
N SER A 122 -10.17 -4.63 11.21
CA SER A 122 -10.59 -3.23 11.36
C SER A 122 -11.32 -2.94 12.68
N ARG A 123 -12.19 -3.86 13.13
CA ARG A 123 -12.91 -3.70 14.41
C ARG A 123 -11.93 -3.72 15.58
N LEU A 124 -10.99 -4.65 15.56
CA LEU A 124 -9.96 -4.79 16.59
C LEU A 124 -9.00 -3.59 16.61
N ILE A 125 -8.60 -3.07 15.45
CA ILE A 125 -7.78 -1.86 15.33
C ILE A 125 -8.51 -0.67 15.94
N ILE A 126 -9.79 -0.47 15.60
CA ILE A 126 -10.60 0.62 16.16
C ILE A 126 -10.71 0.47 17.67
N GLU A 127 -10.98 -0.74 18.17
CA GLU A 127 -11.07 -1.01 19.61
C GLU A 127 -9.75 -0.66 20.33
N ALA A 128 -8.61 -1.04 19.75
CA ALA A 128 -7.28 -0.66 20.28
C ALA A 128 -7.13 0.87 20.38
N MET A 129 -7.48 1.58 19.31
CA MET A 129 -7.32 3.03 19.26
C MET A 129 -8.26 3.76 20.22
N THR A 130 -9.50 3.30 20.34
CA THR A 130 -10.48 3.90 21.25
C THR A 130 -10.13 3.65 22.72
N GLN A 131 -9.61 2.47 23.08
CA GLN A 131 -9.19 2.18 24.46
C GLN A 131 -8.05 3.08 24.94
N HIS A 132 -7.14 3.46 24.05
CA HIS A 132 -6.00 4.30 24.39
C HIS A 132 -6.26 5.81 24.20
N HIS A 133 -7.10 6.20 23.23
CA HIS A 133 -7.24 7.60 22.79
C HIS A 133 -8.66 7.99 22.32
N GLY A 134 -9.71 7.37 22.88
CA GLY A 134 -11.10 7.57 22.49
C GLY A 134 -11.70 8.96 22.77
N ASP A 135 -11.09 9.76 23.66
CA ASP A 135 -11.59 11.10 24.01
C ASP A 135 -11.19 12.12 22.94
N CYS A 136 -11.96 12.11 21.86
CA CYS A 136 -12.06 13.21 20.90
C CYS A 136 -12.90 14.33 21.53
N GLU A 137 -12.27 15.27 22.23
CA GLU A 137 -12.90 16.58 22.38
C GLU A 137 -13.24 17.08 20.98
N LYS A 138 -14.49 17.51 20.77
CA LYS A 138 -14.92 18.10 19.49
C LYS A 138 -13.95 19.22 19.18
N SER A 139 -13.00 18.97 18.29
CA SER A 139 -12.03 19.98 17.87
C SER A 139 -12.87 21.09 17.27
N GLN A 140 -13.07 22.17 18.02
CA GLN A 140 -13.74 23.34 17.47
C GLN A 140 -12.90 23.76 16.26
N PRO A 141 -13.53 24.01 15.10
CA PRO A 141 -12.80 24.49 13.94
C PRO A 141 -12.08 25.76 14.39
N SER A 142 -10.76 25.81 14.19
CA SER A 142 -9.92 26.94 14.53
C SER A 142 -10.45 28.19 13.83
N ARG A 143 -11.32 28.92 14.52
CA ARG A 143 -11.78 30.23 14.12
C ARG A 143 -10.68 31.21 14.52
N ASN A 144 -9.77 31.51 13.61
CA ASN A 144 -8.91 32.70 13.62
C ASN A 144 -8.62 33.03 12.15
N LYS A 145 -9.32 34.01 11.54
CA LYS A 145 -9.05 35.46 11.53
C LYS A 145 -7.73 35.81 10.83
#